data_AF-A0A0Q4DMT0-F1
#
_entry.id   AF-A0A0Q4DMT0-F1
#
_cell.length_a   1.000
_cell.length_b   1.000
_cell.length_c   1.000
_cell.angle_alpha   90.00
_cell.angle_beta   90.00
_cell.angle_gamma   90.00
#
_symmetry.space_group_name_H-M   'P 1'
#
loop_
_entity.id
_entity.type
_entity.pdbx_description
1 polymer ?
#
loop_
_entity_poly.entity_id
_entity_poly.type
_entity_poly.pdbx_seq_one_letter_code
_entity_poly.pdbx_strand_id
1 'polypeptide(L)'
;MILDTALTAYIWADDSAIPGRHPEAVPDRALRTRVEDLLERIDAITPGDDATDLAAWAGRTARALVAERDDVGEAGIRALSALLSWTWR
;
A
#
# COMPACT_ATOMS: atom_id res chain seq x y z
N MET A 1 -15.54 6.69 4.83
CA MET A 1 -14.22 6.46 4.20
C MET A 1 -14.25 5.06 3.62
N ILE A 2 -13.79 4.87 2.39
CA ILE A 2 -13.65 3.53 1.77
C ILE A 2 -12.21 3.04 1.92
N LEU A 3 -11.95 1.75 1.67
CA LEU A 3 -10.64 1.15 1.86
C LEU A 3 -9.56 1.84 1.03
N ASP A 4 -9.84 2.19 -0.22
CA ASP A 4 -8.96 3.00 -1.08
C ASP A 4 -8.47 4.30 -0.42
N THR A 5 -9.40 5.12 0.09
CA THR A 5 -9.08 6.39 0.77
C THR A 5 -8.31 6.16 2.07
N ALA A 6 -8.67 5.12 2.83
CA ALA A 6 -7.97 4.77 4.06
C ALA A 6 -6.54 4.30 3.78
N LEU A 7 -6.31 3.55 2.71
CA LEU A 7 -4.99 3.14 2.25
C LEU A 7 -4.11 4.34 1.92
N THR A 8 -4.63 5.28 1.14
CA THR A 8 -3.90 6.51 0.81
C THR A 8 -3.59 7.32 2.08
N ALA A 9 -4.58 7.52 2.96
CA ALA A 9 -4.38 8.25 4.20
C ALA A 9 -3.38 7.56 5.14
N TYR A 10 -3.47 6.24 5.29
CA TYR A 10 -2.56 5.45 6.11
C TYR A 10 -1.11 5.52 5.59
N ILE A 11 -0.90 5.59 4.28
CA ILE A 11 0.45 5.58 3.71
C ILE A 11 1.06 6.98 3.62
N TRP A 12 0.25 8.01 3.37
CA TRP A 12 0.75 9.34 3.08
C TRP A 12 0.43 10.41 4.13
N ALA A 13 -0.50 10.20 5.07
CA ALA A 13 -0.94 11.15 6.10
C ALA A 13 -0.84 12.65 5.74
N ASP A 14 -1.97 13.28 5.37
CA ASP A 14 -2.08 14.74 5.09
C ASP A 14 -0.80 15.37 4.48
N ASP A 15 -0.32 14.78 3.37
CA ASP A 15 0.81 15.24 2.55
C ASP A 15 2.24 14.91 3.00
N SER A 16 2.48 13.78 3.67
CA SER A 16 3.85 13.26 3.83
C SER A 16 4.56 13.15 2.48
N ALA A 17 5.78 13.70 2.41
CA ALA A 17 6.62 13.63 1.22
C ALA A 17 7.20 12.21 0.98
N ILE A 18 7.11 11.32 1.98
CA ILE A 18 7.69 9.98 1.95
C ILE A 18 6.60 8.98 2.37
N PRO A 19 6.43 7.85 1.65
CA PRO A 19 5.45 6.84 2.05
C PRO A 19 5.86 6.21 3.38
N GLY A 20 4.91 6.13 4.29
CA GLY A 20 5.09 5.64 5.65
C GLY A 20 3.88 4.83 6.13
N ARG A 21 3.78 4.62 7.43
CA ARG A 21 2.61 4.00 8.07
C ARG A 21 2.08 4.94 9.13
N HIS A 22 0.84 5.38 8.94
CA HIS A 22 0.18 6.41 9.71
C HIS A 22 -1.20 5.92 10.19
N PRO A 23 -1.23 4.98 11.15
CA PRO A 23 -2.49 4.45 11.69
C PRO A 23 -3.40 5.52 12.31
N GLU A 24 -2.82 6.64 12.76
CA GLU A 24 -3.52 7.81 13.26
C GLU A 24 -4.37 8.53 12.20
N ALA A 25 -4.01 8.42 10.91
CA ALA A 25 -4.76 9.01 9.81
C ALA A 25 -6.04 8.23 9.47
N VAL A 26 -6.22 7.02 10.03
CA VAL A 26 -7.42 6.19 9.87
C VAL A 26 -8.08 6.00 11.24
N PRO A 27 -9.00 6.92 11.64
CA PRO A 27 -9.65 6.86 12.95
C PRO A 27 -10.66 5.71 13.08
N ASP A 28 -11.24 5.26 11.96
CA ASP A 28 -12.10 4.09 11.93
C ASP A 28 -11.27 2.81 12.15
N ARG A 29 -11.43 2.20 13.33
CA ARG A 29 -10.67 1.02 13.73
C ARG A 29 -10.92 -0.18 12.81
N ALA A 30 -12.16 -0.40 12.38
CA ALA A 30 -12.48 -1.54 11.51
C ALA A 30 -11.83 -1.36 10.13
N LEU A 31 -11.85 -0.13 9.61
CA LEU A 31 -11.21 0.20 8.35
C LEU A 31 -9.68 0.11 8.46
N ARG A 32 -9.11 0.57 9.58
CA ARG A 32 -7.68 0.47 9.87
C ARG A 32 -7.21 -0.98 9.90
N THR A 33 -7.93 -1.88 10.59
CA THR A 33 -7.59 -3.31 10.59
C THR A 33 -7.55 -3.89 9.18
N ARG A 34 -8.51 -3.53 8.31
CA ARG A 34 -8.50 -3.99 6.91
C ARG A 34 -7.31 -3.46 6.10
N VAL A 35 -6.83 -2.25 6.40
CA VAL A 35 -5.60 -1.71 5.80
C VAL A 35 -4.39 -2.48 6.32
N GLU A 36 -4.28 -2.66 7.64
CA GLU A 36 -3.19 -3.40 8.30
C GLU A 36 -3.08 -4.84 7.76
N ASP A 37 -4.20 -5.55 7.60
CA ASP A 37 -4.22 -6.90 7.01
C ASP A 37 -3.66 -6.92 5.58
N LEU A 38 -3.91 -5.87 4.80
CA LEU A 38 -3.38 -5.76 3.44
C LEU A 38 -1.89 -5.44 3.44
N LEU A 39 -1.44 -4.61 4.39
CA LEU A 39 -0.03 -4.28 4.56
C LEU A 39 0.78 -5.46 5.08
N GLU A 40 0.23 -6.29 5.97
CA GLU A 40 0.89 -7.53 6.39
C GLU A 40 1.14 -8.45 5.18
N ARG A 41 0.16 -8.55 4.28
CA ARG A 41 0.30 -9.33 3.05
C ARG A 41 1.35 -8.74 2.10
N ILE A 42 1.46 -7.42 1.98
CA ILE A 42 2.46 -6.79 1.11
C ILE A 42 3.87 -6.88 1.70
N ASP A 43 4.00 -6.81 3.02
CA ASP A 43 5.27 -6.93 3.75
C ASP A 43 5.89 -8.32 3.63
N ALA A 44 5.07 -9.35 3.45
CA ALA A 44 5.52 -10.70 3.19
C ALA A 44 6.11 -10.89 1.78
N ILE A 45 5.99 -9.89 0.88
CA ILE A 45 6.46 -10.00 -0.50
C ILE A 45 7.85 -9.38 -0.63
N THR A 46 8.82 -10.22 -0.95
CA THR A 46 10.21 -9.83 -1.21
C THR A 46 10.47 -9.73 -2.71
N PRO A 47 11.24 -8.74 -3.19
CA PRO A 47 11.69 -8.71 -4.57
C PRO A 47 12.59 -9.92 -4.85
N GLY A 48 12.44 -10.51 -6.03
CA GLY A 48 13.37 -11.53 -6.51
C GLY A 48 14.67 -10.90 -7.03
N ASP A 49 15.68 -11.72 -7.30
CA ASP A 49 16.98 -11.29 -7.82
C ASP A 49 16.88 -10.57 -9.19
N ASP A 50 15.73 -10.69 -9.88
CA ASP A 50 15.43 -10.08 -11.17
C ASP A 50 14.76 -8.69 -11.07
N ALA A 51 14.44 -8.22 -9.85
CA ALA A 51 13.79 -6.92 -9.60
C ALA A 51 14.75 -5.73 -9.76
N THR A 52 15.29 -5.57 -10.98
CA THR A 52 16.18 -4.46 -11.34
C THR A 52 15.50 -3.08 -11.37
N ASP A 53 14.17 -3.06 -11.56
CA ASP A 53 13.32 -1.87 -11.41
C ASP A 53 12.28 -2.12 -10.30
N LEU A 54 12.61 -1.63 -9.09
CA LEU A 54 11.78 -1.76 -7.90
C LEU A 54 10.43 -1.05 -8.05
N ALA A 55 10.34 0.04 -8.81
CA ALA A 55 9.10 0.77 -9.01
C ALA A 55 8.15 -0.03 -9.90
N ALA A 56 8.65 -0.58 -11.01
CA ALA A 56 7.87 -1.42 -11.90
C ALA A 56 7.47 -2.75 -11.22
N TRP A 57 8.38 -3.35 -10.45
CA TRP A 57 8.09 -4.54 -9.65
C TRP A 57 6.99 -4.26 -8.62
N ALA A 58 7.14 -3.22 -7.80
CA ALA A 58 6.15 -2.86 -6.77
C ALA A 58 4.78 -2.55 -7.39
N GLY A 59 4.75 -1.89 -8.55
CA GLY A 59 3.51 -1.59 -9.26
C GLY A 59 2.77 -2.83 -9.79
N ARG A 60 3.50 -3.86 -10.24
CA ARG A 60 2.90 -5.16 -10.63
C ARG A 60 2.43 -5.94 -9.40
N THR A 61 3.26 -5.98 -8.35
CA THR A 61 2.95 -6.66 -7.09
C THR A 61 1.71 -6.08 -6.41
N ALA A 62 1.62 -4.75 -6.29
CA ALA A 62 0.46 -4.08 -5.70
C ALA A 62 -0.83 -4.38 -6.49
N ARG A 63 -0.77 -4.34 -7.83
CA ARG A 63 -1.93 -4.71 -8.67
C ARG A 63 -2.34 -6.16 -8.52
N ALA A 64 -1.39 -7.08 -8.48
CA ALA A 64 -1.67 -8.51 -8.28
C ALA A 64 -2.30 -8.77 -6.90
N LEU A 65 -1.81 -8.11 -5.85
CA LEU A 65 -2.30 -8.26 -4.48
C LEU A 65 -3.79 -7.89 -4.34
N VAL A 66 -4.24 -6.89 -5.10
CA VAL A 66 -5.62 -6.37 -5.04
C VAL A 66 -6.48 -6.73 -6.24
N ALA A 67 -6.01 -7.61 -7.14
CA ALA A 67 -6.70 -7.92 -8.40
C ALA A 67 -8.13 -8.47 -8.21
N GLU A 68 -8.37 -9.19 -7.12
CA GLU A 68 -9.68 -9.76 -6.77
C GLU A 68 -10.51 -8.83 -5.86
N ARG A 69 -10.05 -7.60 -5.62
CA ARG A 69 -10.71 -6.63 -4.75
C ARG A 69 -11.38 -5.53 -5.58
N ASP A 70 -12.61 -5.20 -5.22
CA ASP A 70 -13.39 -4.09 -5.78
C ASP A 70 -13.30 -2.81 -4.93
N ASP A 71 -12.75 -2.91 -3.71
CA ASP A 71 -12.68 -1.83 -2.73
C ASP A 71 -11.33 -1.07 -2.71
N VAL A 72 -10.39 -1.42 -3.60
CA VAL A 72 -9.10 -0.73 -3.78
C VAL A 72 -9.01 -0.19 -5.21
N GLY A 73 -8.87 1.13 -5.33
CA GLY A 73 -8.74 1.82 -6.60
C GLY A 73 -7.28 2.07 -6.98
N GLU A 74 -7.10 2.79 -8.08
CA GLU A 74 -5.76 3.16 -8.59
C GLU A 74 -4.96 4.03 -7.58
N ALA A 75 -5.63 4.82 -6.74
CA ALA A 75 -4.97 5.61 -5.71
C ALA A 75 -4.36 4.73 -4.60
N GLY A 76 -5.12 3.75 -4.10
CA GLY A 76 -4.64 2.75 -3.14
C GLY A 76 -3.54 1.88 -3.72
N ILE A 77 -3.66 1.46 -5.00
CA ILE A 77 -2.59 0.72 -5.71
C ILE A 77 -1.30 1.54 -5.76
N ARG A 78 -1.38 2.83 -6.09
CA ARG A 78 -0.20 3.71 -6.10
C ARG A 78 0.41 3.88 -4.72
N ALA A 79 -0.42 4.01 -3.68
CA ALA A 79 0.06 4.11 -2.31
C ALA A 79 0.81 2.82 -1.88
N LEU A 80 0.23 1.64 -2.14
CA LEU A 80 0.88 0.34 -1.89
C LEU A 80 2.19 0.20 -2.67
N SER A 81 2.17 0.54 -3.96
CA SER A 81 3.36 0.48 -4.81
C SER A 81 4.47 1.41 -4.30
N ALA A 82 4.12 2.62 -3.86
CA ALA A 82 5.08 3.58 -3.33
C ALA A 82 5.70 3.07 -2.03
N LEU A 83 4.87 2.61 -1.09
CA LEU A 83 5.33 2.03 0.17
C LEU A 83 6.27 0.85 -0.08
N LEU A 84 5.86 -0.12 -0.91
CA LEU A 84 6.64 -1.30 -1.19
C LEU A 84 7.97 -0.97 -1.89
N SER A 85 7.96 -0.09 -2.90
CA SER A 85 9.20 0.32 -3.56
C SER A 85 10.16 1.07 -2.62
N TRP A 86 9.62 1.84 -1.66
CA TRP A 86 10.41 2.56 -0.67
C TRP A 86 11.04 1.62 0.37
N THR A 87 10.32 0.58 0.80
CA THR A 87 10.83 -0.42 1.75
C THR A 87 12.09 -1.15 1.25
N TRP A 88 12.23 -1.30 -0.07
CA TRP A 88 13.31 -2.08 -0.69
C TRP A 88 14.38 -1.22 -1.40
N ARG A 89 14.27 0.10 -1.33
CA ARG A 89 15.24 1.04 -1.91
C ARG A 89 16.50 1.16 -1.04
#